data_AF-A0A942LDB8-F1
#
_entry.id   AF-A0A942LDB8-F1
#
_cell.length_a   1.000
_cell.length_b   1.000
_cell.length_c   1.000
_cell.angle_alpha   90.00
_cell.angle_beta   90.00
_cell.angle_gamma   90.00
#
_symmetry.space_group_name_H-M   'P 1'
#
loop_
_entity.id
_entity.type
_entity.pdbx_description
1 polymer ?
#
loop_
_entity_poly.entity_id
_entity_poly.type
_entity_poly.pdbx_seq_one_letter_code
_entity_poly.pdbx_strand_id
1 'polypeptide(L)'
;MADLARSEFILGGQRSGKSRRAELLARDWLSASPAHRAVLVATGQPWDDEMRQRIARHQTDRTLRVPGMSTVEEPLALAEAVWRHSQAHTVVVVDCLTLWLTNLMMPADAAQARDEAAVIAAG
;
A
#
# COMPACT_ATOMS: atom_id res chain seq x y z
N MET A 1 -2.72 15.26 -25.78
CA MET A 1 -1.60 14.50 -25.19
C MET A 1 -2.20 13.66 -24.08
N ALA A 2 -2.17 12.33 -24.20
CA ALA A 2 -2.63 11.46 -23.12
C ALA A 2 -1.70 11.69 -21.92
N ASP A 3 -2.26 12.14 -20.81
CA ASP A 3 -1.53 12.27 -19.55
C ASP A 3 -1.25 10.84 -19.06
N LEU A 4 -0.01 10.38 -19.25
CA LEU A 4 0.39 9.03 -18.88
C LEU A 4 0.53 8.97 -17.35
N ALA A 5 -0.18 8.04 -16.72
CA ALA A 5 0.02 7.76 -15.31
C ALA A 5 1.50 7.40 -15.05
N ARG A 6 2.15 8.12 -14.13
CA ARG A 6 3.53 7.86 -13.74
C ARG A 6 3.56 6.85 -12.59
N SER A 7 4.34 5.79 -12.75
CA SER A 7 4.59 4.79 -11.69
C SER A 7 6.05 4.85 -11.21
N GLU A 8 6.28 4.70 -9.92
CA GLU A 8 7.62 4.63 -9.31
C GLU A 8 7.71 3.37 -8.44
N PHE A 9 8.71 2.51 -8.70
CA PHE A 9 8.95 1.31 -7.92
C PHE A 9 10.15 1.51 -6.98
N ILE A 10 9.93 1.35 -5.68
CA ILE A 10 10.91 1.66 -4.63
C ILE A 10 11.40 0.36 -3.98
N LEU A 11 12.67 0.03 -4.20
CA LEU A 11 13.32 -1.21 -3.74
C LEU A 11 14.40 -0.95 -2.68
N GLY A 12 14.78 -2.00 -1.94
CA GLY A 12 15.83 -1.94 -0.91
C GLY A 12 15.52 -2.80 0.33
N GLY A 13 16.54 -3.02 1.18
CA GLY A 13 16.47 -3.87 2.37
C GLY A 13 15.60 -3.34 3.51
N GLN A 14 15.47 -4.11 4.59
CA GLN A 14 14.70 -3.70 5.77
C GLN A 14 15.26 -2.39 6.36
N ARG A 15 14.38 -1.47 6.81
CA ARG A 15 14.74 -0.15 7.38
C ARG A 15 15.56 0.78 6.46
N SER A 16 15.60 0.52 5.16
CA SER A 16 16.31 1.38 4.18
C SER A 16 15.59 2.69 3.82
N GLY A 17 14.44 2.99 4.45
CA GLY A 17 13.71 4.25 4.24
C GLY A 17 12.71 4.28 3.06
N LYS A 18 12.40 3.13 2.43
CA LYS A 18 11.47 3.04 1.29
C LYS A 18 10.07 3.60 1.58
N SER A 19 9.45 3.13 2.66
CA SER A 19 8.11 3.60 3.07
C SER A 19 8.13 5.10 3.33
N ARG A 20 9.19 5.61 3.97
CA ARG A 20 9.37 7.05 4.20
C ARG A 20 9.47 7.83 2.88
N ARG A 21 10.21 7.31 1.88
CA ARG A 21 10.28 7.93 0.54
C ARG A 21 8.92 8.00 -0.14
N ALA A 22 8.14 6.91 -0.09
CA ALA A 22 6.79 6.86 -0.65
C ALA A 22 5.83 7.84 0.04
N GLU A 23 5.89 7.90 1.37
CA GLU A 23 5.11 8.85 2.18
C GLU A 23 5.45 10.32 1.86
N LEU A 24 6.73 10.64 1.67
CA LEU A 24 7.14 12.01 1.29
C LEU A 24 6.60 12.39 -0.09
N LEU A 25 6.61 11.47 -1.06
CA LEU A 25 5.97 11.70 -2.37
C LEU A 25 4.47 11.97 -2.22
N ALA A 26 3.78 11.20 -1.40
CA ALA A 26 2.36 11.39 -1.16
C ALA A 26 2.05 12.73 -0.48
N ARG A 27 2.88 13.13 0.48
CA ARG A 27 2.78 14.44 1.15
C ARG A 27 2.99 15.59 0.17
N ASP A 28 4.04 15.51 -0.64
CA ASP A 28 4.37 16.55 -1.61
C ASP A 28 3.29 16.62 -2.71
N TRP A 29 2.65 15.49 -3.06
CA TRP A 29 1.47 15.47 -3.92
C TRP A 29 0.28 16.20 -3.28
N LEU A 30 -0.06 15.86 -2.04
CA LEU A 30 -1.17 16.50 -1.32
C LEU A 30 -0.98 18.02 -1.15
N SER A 31 0.24 18.49 -0.93
CA SER A 31 0.51 19.92 -0.75
C SER A 31 0.42 20.73 -2.04
N ALA A 32 0.56 20.10 -3.20
CA ALA A 32 0.53 20.77 -4.50
C ALA A 32 -0.85 21.30 -4.88
N SER A 33 -1.94 20.71 -4.36
CA SER A 33 -3.31 21.16 -4.65
C SER A 33 -4.34 20.61 -3.65
N PRO A 34 -5.34 21.41 -3.23
CA PRO A 34 -6.45 20.91 -2.40
C PRO A 34 -7.34 19.89 -3.11
N ALA A 35 -7.26 19.79 -4.44
CA ALA A 35 -7.95 18.75 -5.21
C ALA A 35 -7.24 17.38 -5.15
N HIS A 36 -5.96 17.35 -4.74
CA HIS A 36 -5.19 16.12 -4.68
C HIS A 36 -5.63 15.23 -3.51
N ARG A 37 -5.49 13.92 -3.71
CA ARG A 37 -5.77 12.88 -2.72
C ARG A 37 -4.60 11.91 -2.66
N ALA A 38 -4.46 11.23 -1.53
CA ALA A 38 -3.50 10.15 -1.34
C ALA A 38 -4.16 8.97 -0.62
N VAL A 39 -3.87 7.77 -1.11
CA VAL A 39 -4.35 6.50 -0.54
C VAL A 39 -3.17 5.59 -0.33
N LEU A 40 -2.98 5.11 0.89
CA LEU A 40 -2.13 3.95 1.18
C LEU A 40 -2.97 2.68 1.09
N VAL A 41 -2.56 1.75 0.24
CA VAL A 41 -3.01 0.35 0.26
C VAL A 41 -2.01 -0.45 1.07
N ALA A 42 -2.38 -0.79 2.29
CA ALA A 42 -1.58 -1.56 3.23
C ALA A 42 -1.89 -3.06 3.06
N THR A 43 -0.85 -3.85 2.79
CA THR A 43 -0.99 -5.29 2.50
C THR A 43 -0.56 -6.16 3.67
N GLY A 44 0.04 -5.58 4.71
CA GLY A 44 0.50 -6.31 5.89
C GLY A 44 -0.64 -6.67 6.84
N GLN A 45 -0.65 -7.91 7.33
CA GLN A 45 -1.64 -8.41 8.28
C GLN A 45 -1.02 -8.64 9.67
N PRO A 46 -1.68 -8.25 10.76
CA PRO A 46 -1.17 -8.42 12.11
C PRO A 46 -1.35 -9.85 12.64
N TRP A 47 -0.38 -10.74 12.41
CA TRP A 47 -0.47 -12.14 12.85
C TRP A 47 -0.15 -12.34 14.35
N ASP A 48 0.63 -11.44 14.95
CA ASP A 48 0.98 -11.47 16.38
C ASP A 48 0.84 -10.08 17.03
N ASP A 49 0.97 -10.03 18.36
CA ASP A 49 0.83 -8.79 19.14
C ASP A 49 1.95 -7.79 18.85
N GLU A 50 3.16 -8.26 18.55
CA GLU A 50 4.28 -7.40 18.21
C GLU A 50 3.98 -6.64 16.91
N MET A 51 3.48 -7.34 15.90
CA MET A 51 3.10 -6.79 14.60
C MET A 51 1.89 -5.87 14.72
N ARG A 52 0.89 -6.21 15.55
CA ARG A 52 -0.23 -5.30 15.88
C ARG A 52 0.28 -3.97 16.41
N GLN A 53 1.15 -4.01 17.42
CA GLN A 53 1.71 -2.79 18.00
C GLN A 53 2.59 -2.03 17.01
N ARG A 54 3.36 -2.73 16.18
CA ARG A 54 4.19 -2.09 15.14
C ARG A 54 3.35 -1.40 14.08
N ILE A 55 2.26 -2.02 13.63
CA ILE A 55 1.31 -1.42 12.68
C ILE A 55 0.65 -0.19 13.30
N ALA A 56 0.16 -0.28 14.54
CA ALA A 56 -0.45 0.84 15.24
C ALA A 56 0.50 2.04 15.36
N ARG A 57 1.77 1.80 15.74
CA ARG A 57 2.80 2.85 15.77
C ARG A 57 3.02 3.45 14.37
N HIS A 58 3.17 2.63 13.34
CA HIS A 58 3.36 3.12 11.98
C HIS A 58 2.15 3.90 11.45
N GLN A 59 0.92 3.52 11.80
CA GLN A 59 -0.28 4.26 11.46
C GLN A 59 -0.25 5.67 12.09
N THR A 60 0.06 5.75 13.39
CA THR A 60 0.19 7.04 14.10
C THR A 60 1.33 7.90 13.54
N ASP A 61 2.51 7.34 13.30
CA ASP A 61 3.62 8.10 12.72
C ASP A 61 3.26 8.66 11.34
N ARG A 62 2.53 7.86 10.54
CA ARG A 62 2.13 8.24 9.20
C ARG A 62 1.08 9.33 9.18
N THR A 63 0.10 9.34 10.10
CA THR A 63 -0.88 10.43 10.18
C THR A 63 -0.23 11.77 10.51
N LEU A 64 0.87 11.75 11.29
CA LEU A 64 1.68 12.93 11.56
C LEU A 64 2.53 13.35 10.36
N ARG A 65 3.13 12.40 9.64
CA ARG A 65 4.02 12.70 8.49
C ARG A 65 3.26 13.11 7.23
N VAL A 66 2.08 12.52 7.00
CA VAL A 66 1.27 12.71 5.78
C VAL A 66 -0.20 12.95 6.17
N PRO A 67 -0.52 14.10 6.79
CA PRO A 67 -1.90 14.43 7.15
C PRO A 67 -2.79 14.47 5.89
N GLY A 68 -3.95 13.82 5.97
CA GLY A 68 -4.91 13.74 4.85
C GLY A 68 -4.74 12.52 3.93
N MET A 69 -3.70 11.70 4.11
CA MET A 69 -3.62 10.42 3.41
C MET A 69 -4.54 9.38 4.07
N SER A 70 -5.42 8.79 3.26
CA SER A 70 -6.29 7.70 3.69
C SER A 70 -5.55 6.36 3.68
N THR A 71 -6.03 5.37 4.45
CA THR A 71 -5.48 4.01 4.46
C THR A 71 -6.59 3.01 4.16
N VAL A 72 -6.28 2.05 3.28
CA VAL A 72 -7.11 0.90 2.93
C VAL A 72 -6.28 -0.35 3.23
N GLU A 73 -6.81 -1.25 4.05
CA GLU A 73 -6.18 -2.54 4.30
C GLU A 73 -6.70 -3.54 3.26
N GLU A 74 -5.83 -3.95 2.34
CA GLU A 74 -6.18 -4.90 1.29
C GLU A 74 -5.02 -5.90 1.11
N PRO A 75 -5.04 -7.03 1.82
CA PRO A 75 -3.96 -7.99 1.81
C PRO A 75 -3.96 -8.92 0.58
N LEU A 76 -5.04 -8.98 -0.20
CA LEU A 76 -5.21 -9.99 -1.25
C LEU A 76 -5.62 -9.39 -2.61
N ALA A 77 -6.70 -8.62 -2.68
CA ALA A 77 -7.27 -8.04 -3.90
C ALA A 77 -6.59 -6.71 -4.31
N LEU A 78 -5.25 -6.70 -4.35
CA LEU A 78 -4.46 -5.50 -4.56
C LEU A 78 -4.77 -4.81 -5.89
N ALA A 79 -4.87 -5.55 -6.99
CA ALA A 79 -5.17 -4.99 -8.30
C ALA A 79 -6.52 -4.24 -8.32
N GLU A 80 -7.55 -4.80 -7.69
CA GLU A 80 -8.86 -4.17 -7.57
C GLU A 80 -8.79 -2.89 -6.71
N ALA A 81 -8.07 -2.94 -5.58
CA ALA A 81 -7.88 -1.75 -4.75
C ALA A 81 -7.14 -0.64 -5.51
N VAL A 82 -6.07 -0.97 -6.23
CA VAL A 82 -5.36 0.01 -7.06
C VAL A 82 -6.29 0.59 -8.12
N TRP A 83 -7.02 -0.24 -8.86
CA TRP A 83 -7.97 0.21 -9.88
C TRP A 83 -9.04 1.16 -9.31
N ARG A 84 -9.65 0.78 -8.19
CA ARG A 84 -10.69 1.58 -7.51
C ARG A 84 -10.19 2.97 -7.10
N HIS A 85 -8.94 3.07 -6.66
CA HIS A 85 -8.35 4.31 -6.14
C HIS A 85 -7.53 5.11 -7.18
N SER A 86 -7.30 4.58 -8.38
CA SER A 86 -6.51 5.23 -9.44
C SER A 86 -7.33 6.28 -10.20
N GLN A 87 -7.53 7.43 -9.56
CA GLN A 87 -8.24 8.60 -10.13
C GLN A 87 -7.24 9.69 -10.52
N ALA A 88 -7.61 10.58 -11.46
CA ALA A 88 -6.72 11.59 -12.06
C ALA A 88 -5.94 12.49 -11.08
N HIS A 89 -6.42 12.65 -9.84
CA HIS A 89 -5.80 13.48 -8.81
C HIS A 89 -5.38 12.70 -7.56
N THR A 90 -5.30 11.38 -7.65
CA THR A 90 -5.00 10.50 -6.52
C THR A 90 -3.66 9.81 -6.71
N VAL A 91 -2.76 9.97 -5.74
CA VAL A 91 -1.58 9.10 -5.63
C VAL A 91 -1.93 7.87 -4.81
N VAL A 92 -1.65 6.68 -5.35
CA VAL A 92 -1.82 5.40 -4.67
C VAL A 92 -0.44 4.89 -4.25
N VAL A 93 -0.25 4.68 -2.96
CA VAL A 93 0.95 4.07 -2.37
C VAL A 93 0.61 2.65 -1.97
N VAL A 94 1.46 1.68 -2.33
CA VAL A 94 1.31 0.29 -1.89
C VAL A 94 2.47 -0.05 -0.95
N ASP A 95 2.16 -0.51 0.27
CA ASP A 95 3.17 -0.94 1.25
C ASP A 95 2.75 -2.29 1.89
N CYS A 96 3.37 -3.43 1.54
CA CYS A 96 4.36 -3.63 0.48
C CYS A 96 4.04 -4.84 -0.40
N LEU A 97 4.58 -4.86 -1.63
CA LEU A 97 4.38 -5.97 -2.56
C LEU A 97 4.90 -7.30 -2.01
N THR A 98 5.95 -7.30 -1.19
CA THR A 98 6.48 -8.54 -0.61
C THR A 98 5.49 -9.19 0.35
N LEU A 99 4.83 -8.40 1.21
CA LEU A 99 3.81 -8.95 2.11
C LEU A 99 2.57 -9.39 1.35
N TRP A 100 2.18 -8.67 0.28
CA TRP A 100 1.09 -9.11 -0.59
C TRP A 100 1.38 -10.48 -1.24
N LEU A 101 2.58 -10.65 -1.80
CA LEU A 101 3.02 -11.93 -2.36
C LEU A 101 3.04 -13.04 -1.29
N THR A 102 3.53 -12.74 -0.08
CA THR A 102 3.47 -13.66 1.06
C THR A 102 2.05 -14.09 1.37
N ASN A 103 1.09 -13.16 1.43
CA ASN A 103 -0.31 -13.49 1.72
C ASN A 103 -0.92 -14.40 0.65
N LEU A 104 -0.55 -14.24 -0.62
CA LEU A 104 -1.03 -15.06 -1.72
C LEU A 104 -0.41 -16.46 -1.75
N MET A 105 0.90 -16.56 -1.51
CA MET A 105 1.65 -17.83 -1.65
C MET A 105 1.70 -18.64 -0.35
N MET A 106 1.61 -17.99 0.79
CA MET A 106 1.77 -18.58 2.12
C MET A 106 0.69 -18.02 3.06
N PRO A 107 -0.60 -18.31 2.79
CA PRO A 107 -1.69 -17.80 3.59
C PRO A 107 -1.58 -18.30 5.03
N ALA A 108 -1.78 -17.39 5.99
CA ALA A 108 -1.74 -17.75 7.42
C ALA A 108 -2.95 -18.61 7.84
N ASP A 109 -4.06 -18.48 7.11
CA ASP A 109 -5.27 -19.28 7.28
C ASP A 109 -5.53 -20.11 6.02
N ALA A 110 -5.80 -21.41 6.19
CA ALA A 110 -6.16 -22.31 5.09
C ALA A 110 -7.41 -21.83 4.32
N ALA A 111 -8.32 -21.09 4.96
CA ALA A 111 -9.48 -20.49 4.29
C ALA A 111 -9.11 -19.41 3.28
N GLN A 112 -7.90 -18.85 3.36
CA GLN A 112 -7.37 -17.84 2.44
C GLN A 112 -6.52 -18.45 1.31
N ALA A 113 -6.37 -19.78 1.29
CA ALA A 113 -5.65 -20.47 0.24
C ALA A 113 -6.29 -20.22 -1.12
N ARG A 114 -5.44 -19.81 -2.07
CA ARG A 114 -5.79 -19.60 -3.46
C ARG A 114 -5.04 -20.61 -4.31
N ASP A 115 -5.68 -21.07 -5.38
CA ASP A 115 -4.99 -21.83 -6.40
C ASP A 115 -4.10 -20.91 -7.26
N GLU A 116 -3.22 -21.52 -8.04
CA GLU A 116 -2.25 -20.80 -8.88
C GLU A 116 -2.94 -19.88 -9.91
N ALA A 117 -4.08 -20.29 -10.44
CA ALA A 117 -4.86 -19.49 -11.40
C ALA A 117 -5.41 -18.22 -10.74
N ALA A 118 -5.90 -18.31 -9.51
CA ALA A 118 -6.41 -17.18 -8.74
C ALA A 118 -5.30 -16.22 -8.28
N VAL A 119 -4.07 -16.72 -8.06
CA VAL A 119 -2.89 -15.87 -7.79
C VAL A 119 -2.48 -15.10 -9.04
N ILE A 120 -2.42 -15.76 -10.19
CA ILE A 120 -2.07 -15.12 -11.47
C ILE A 120 -3.12 -14.07 -11.85
N ALA A 121 -4.41 -14.37 -11.68
CA ALA A 121 -5.50 -13.44 -11.99
C ALA A 121 -5.56 -12.23 -11.05
N ALA A 122 -4.87 -12.25 -9.91
CA ALA A 122 -4.84 -11.14 -8.94
C ALA A 122 -3.73 -10.11 -9.22
N GLY A 123 -2.79 -10.41 -10.14
CA GLY A 123 -1.72 -9.51 -10.58
C GLY A 123 -2.07 -8.77 -11.86
#